data_AF-U2R282-F1
#
_entry.id   AF-U2R282-F1
#
_cell.length_a   1.000
_cell.length_b   1.000
_cell.length_c   1.000
_cell.angle_alpha   90.00
_cell.angle_beta   90.00
_cell.angle_gamma   90.00
#
_symmetry.space_group_name_H-M   'P 1'
#
loop_
_entity.id
_entity.type
_entity.pdbx_description
1 polymer ?
#
loop_
_entity_poly.entity_id
_entity_poly.type
_entity_poly.pdbx_seq_one_letter_code
_entity_poly.pdbx_strand_id
1 'polypeptide(L)'
;ADGSPVTHAVAWALGAKLDRTGGVALVLLGPGSTAREVDEAMTTAAVSRLPVVFVGAAGPSRVQGMPVQLVDGVDALAVHDATSRALDRARAGAGPSVVEPVLPQPGAWAGRDPLLVCEQLLRETATVHDDFFADVADTVDVLAEAVFARVRTTRP
;
A
#
# COMPACT_ATOMS: atom_id res chain seq x y z
N ALA A 1 0.61 2.65 24.48
CA ALA A 1 -0.24 3.40 23.53
C ALA A 1 0.68 3.71 22.38
N ASP A 2 0.84 2.72 21.52
CA ASP A 2 1.90 2.72 20.53
C ASP A 2 1.36 3.59 19.40
N GLY A 3 1.86 4.83 19.31
CA GLY A 3 1.32 5.83 18.40
C GLY A 3 1.33 5.28 16.98
N SER A 4 0.19 5.39 16.29
CA SER A 4 0.09 4.96 14.90
C SER A 4 1.11 5.74 14.04
N PRO A 5 1.85 5.09 13.12
CA PRO A 5 2.86 5.77 12.30
C PRO A 5 2.28 6.78 11.31
N VAL A 6 0.94 6.89 11.22
CA VAL A 6 0.22 7.73 10.24
C VAL A 6 0.64 9.20 10.33
N THR A 7 0.66 9.80 11.53
CA THR A 7 1.03 11.22 11.72
C THR A 7 2.53 11.45 11.51
N HIS A 8 3.37 10.49 11.91
CA HIS A 8 4.82 10.54 11.66
C HIS A 8 5.14 10.57 10.16
N ALA A 9 4.43 9.78 9.36
CA ALA A 9 4.60 9.78 7.91
C ALA A 9 4.20 11.13 7.28
N VAL A 10 3.13 11.76 7.77
CA VAL A 10 2.72 13.12 7.34
C VAL A 10 3.80 14.16 7.71
N ALA A 11 4.36 14.07 8.92
CA ALA A 11 5.44 14.95 9.35
C ALA A 11 6.70 14.76 8.48
N TRP A 12 7.06 13.52 8.13
CA TRP A 12 8.15 13.24 7.21
C TRP A 12 7.90 13.83 5.82
N ALA A 13 6.68 13.71 5.29
CA ALA A 13 6.31 14.27 3.99
C ALA A 13 6.38 15.82 3.96
N LEU A 14 6.09 16.48 5.09
CA LEU A 14 6.32 17.91 5.24
C LEU A 14 7.81 18.24 5.12
N GLY A 15 8.69 17.51 5.80
CA GLY A 15 10.14 17.66 5.68
C GLY A 15 10.62 17.46 4.24
N ALA A 16 10.21 16.35 3.60
CA ALA A 16 10.54 16.05 2.20
C ALA A 16 10.10 17.16 1.23
N LYS A 17 8.94 17.78 1.48
CA LYS A 17 8.45 18.93 0.72
C LYS A 17 9.29 20.19 0.95
N LEU A 18 9.65 20.50 2.20
CA LEU A 18 10.48 21.66 2.54
C LEU A 18 11.90 21.54 1.95
N ASP A 19 12.48 20.34 2.04
CA ASP A 19 13.81 20.01 1.52
C ASP A 19 13.83 19.76 0.00
N ARG A 20 12.65 19.72 -0.64
CA ARG A 20 12.48 19.49 -2.09
C ARG A 20 13.12 18.19 -2.58
N THR A 21 13.03 17.13 -1.79
CA THR A 21 13.64 15.82 -2.13
C THR A 21 12.86 15.07 -3.20
N GLY A 22 11.61 15.47 -3.48
CA GLY A 22 10.68 14.72 -4.33
C GLY A 22 10.13 13.44 -3.67
N GLY A 23 10.42 13.24 -2.38
CA GLY A 23 9.91 12.11 -1.61
C GLY A 23 8.40 12.16 -1.40
N VAL A 24 7.77 10.98 -1.36
CA VAL A 24 6.35 10.79 -1.06
C VAL A 24 6.20 9.81 0.08
N ALA A 25 5.34 10.11 1.05
CA ALA A 25 4.99 9.15 2.09
C ALA A 25 3.85 8.24 1.63
N LEU A 26 4.07 6.93 1.68
CA LEU A 26 3.02 5.91 1.52
C LEU A 26 2.59 5.43 2.91
N VAL A 27 1.31 5.57 3.25
CA VAL A 27 0.78 5.28 4.58
C VAL A 27 -0.23 4.15 4.50
N LEU A 28 0.08 3.00 5.09
CA LEU A 28 -0.85 1.89 5.19
C LEU A 28 -1.77 2.08 6.40
N LEU A 29 -3.06 2.22 6.14
CA LEU A 29 -4.12 2.30 7.14
C LEU A 29 -4.57 0.89 7.52
N GLY A 30 -4.24 0.49 8.74
CA GLY A 30 -4.61 -0.80 9.30
C GLY A 30 -5.47 -0.65 10.56
N PRO A 31 -5.94 -1.77 11.13
CA PRO A 31 -6.81 -1.78 12.31
C PRO A 31 -6.18 -1.14 13.57
N GLY A 32 -4.85 -0.95 13.59
CA GLY A 32 -4.15 -0.26 14.66
C GLY A 32 -4.21 1.28 14.60
N SER A 33 -4.78 1.88 13.54
CA SER A 33 -4.94 3.33 13.45
C SER A 33 -6.27 3.78 14.05
N THR A 34 -6.25 4.86 14.83
CA THR A 34 -7.49 5.43 15.36
C THR A 34 -8.10 6.43 14.38
N ALA A 35 -9.42 6.53 14.34
CA ALA A 35 -10.12 7.47 13.45
C ALA A 35 -9.64 8.92 13.63
N ARG A 36 -9.38 9.34 14.88
CA ARG A 36 -8.86 10.68 15.18
C ARG A 36 -7.49 10.93 14.56
N GLU A 37 -6.56 9.98 14.67
CA GLU A 37 -5.23 10.11 14.08
C GLU A 37 -5.31 10.19 12.55
N VAL A 38 -6.19 9.41 11.94
CA VAL A 38 -6.42 9.43 10.48
C VAL A 38 -7.01 10.77 10.05
N ASP A 39 -8.02 11.28 10.75
CA ASP A 39 -8.64 12.59 10.47
C ASP A 39 -7.63 13.73 10.55
N GLU A 40 -6.84 13.79 11.62
CA GLU A 40 -5.82 14.82 11.83
C GLU A 40 -4.73 14.75 10.75
N ALA A 41 -4.26 13.53 10.43
CA ALA A 41 -3.24 13.32 9.41
C ALA A 41 -3.72 13.71 8.01
N MET A 42 -4.92 13.28 7.62
CA MET A 42 -5.51 13.59 6.31
C MET A 42 -5.78 15.09 6.17
N THR A 43 -6.35 15.72 7.20
CA THR A 43 -6.61 17.17 7.20
C THR A 43 -5.31 17.95 7.05
N THR A 44 -4.30 17.59 7.83
CA THR A 44 -2.97 18.24 7.76
C THR A 44 -2.33 18.08 6.38
N ALA A 45 -2.35 16.86 5.83
CA ALA A 45 -1.81 16.58 4.50
C ALA A 45 -2.54 17.37 3.40
N ALA A 46 -3.87 17.48 3.49
CA ALA A 46 -4.68 18.16 2.49
C ALA A 46 -4.48 19.68 2.53
N VAL A 47 -4.60 20.30 3.71
CA VAL A 47 -4.41 21.75 3.88
C VAL A 47 -3.01 22.18 3.46
N SER A 48 -2.00 21.38 3.82
CA SER A 48 -0.61 21.67 3.49
C SER A 48 -0.20 21.19 2.10
N ARG A 49 -1.11 20.59 1.31
CA ARG A 49 -0.83 19.93 0.01
C ARG A 49 0.44 19.09 0.05
N LEU A 50 0.51 18.15 1.00
CA LEU A 50 1.68 17.30 1.20
C LEU A 50 1.70 16.11 0.22
N PRO A 51 2.90 15.61 -0.13
CA PRO A 51 3.05 14.42 -0.95
C PRO A 51 2.81 13.16 -0.11
N VAL A 52 1.53 12.80 0.10
CA VAL A 52 1.12 11.65 0.90
C VAL A 52 0.08 10.81 0.17
N VAL A 53 0.27 9.50 0.14
CA VAL A 53 -0.73 8.53 -0.35
C VAL A 53 -1.15 7.65 0.82
N PHE A 54 -2.43 7.70 1.18
CA PHE A 54 -3.02 6.81 2.18
C PHE A 54 -3.59 5.57 1.47
N VAL A 55 -3.24 4.38 1.94
CA VAL A 55 -3.70 3.10 1.38
C VAL A 55 -4.43 2.30 2.45
N GLY A 56 -5.68 1.93 2.21
CA GLY A 56 -6.52 1.19 3.15
C GLY A 56 -7.80 1.96 3.48
N ALA A 57 -8.68 1.33 4.25
CA ALA A 57 -9.97 1.91 4.59
C ALA A 57 -9.79 3.15 5.48
N ALA A 58 -10.05 4.34 4.94
CA ALA A 58 -9.98 5.58 5.71
C ALA A 58 -11.19 5.78 6.63
N GLY A 59 -12.21 4.92 6.52
CA GLY A 59 -13.43 5.02 7.33
C GLY A 59 -14.18 6.33 7.04
N PRO A 60 -14.73 7.01 8.06
CA PRO A 60 -15.49 8.26 7.88
C PRO A 60 -14.59 9.45 7.50
N SER A 61 -13.26 9.32 7.63
CA SER A 61 -12.30 10.36 7.30
C SER A 61 -12.35 10.68 5.80
N ARG A 62 -12.99 11.82 5.48
CA ARG A 62 -13.20 12.30 4.12
C ARG A 62 -12.93 13.81 4.08
N VAL A 63 -11.70 14.18 3.72
CA VAL A 63 -11.39 15.60 3.49
C VAL A 63 -11.97 16.01 2.14
N GLN A 64 -12.85 17.01 2.14
CA GLN A 64 -13.50 17.49 0.92
C GLN A 64 -12.46 17.88 -0.14
N GLY A 65 -12.63 17.36 -1.36
CA GLY A 65 -11.73 17.61 -2.49
C GLY A 65 -10.44 16.80 -2.48
N MET A 66 -10.17 15.98 -1.46
CA MET A 66 -9.09 15.00 -1.51
C MET A 66 -9.54 13.79 -2.34
N PRO A 67 -8.81 13.41 -3.41
CA PRO A 67 -9.20 12.28 -4.23
C PRO A 67 -9.19 10.95 -3.45
N VAL A 68 -10.20 10.13 -3.69
CA VAL A 68 -10.33 8.77 -3.15
C VAL A 68 -10.58 7.82 -4.31
N GLN A 69 -9.74 6.79 -4.45
CA GLN A 69 -9.90 5.74 -5.45
C GLN A 69 -10.23 4.42 -4.75
N LEU A 70 -11.42 3.89 -4.99
CA LEU A 70 -11.78 2.53 -4.60
C LEU A 70 -11.29 1.57 -5.68
N VAL A 71 -10.64 0.47 -5.28
CA VAL A 71 -10.15 -0.57 -6.19
C VAL A 71 -10.50 -1.97 -5.67
N ASP A 72 -10.61 -2.95 -6.55
CA ASP A 72 -10.70 -4.35 -6.12
C ASP A 72 -9.39 -4.72 -5.41
N GLY A 73 -9.47 -4.98 -4.11
CA GLY A 73 -8.30 -5.30 -3.30
C GLY A 73 -7.74 -6.70 -3.55
N VAL A 74 -8.49 -7.56 -4.25
CA VAL A 74 -8.01 -8.87 -4.68
C VAL A 74 -7.16 -8.78 -5.94
N ASP A 75 -7.41 -7.78 -6.78
CA ASP A 75 -6.63 -7.52 -7.99
C ASP A 75 -5.37 -6.71 -7.63
N ALA A 76 -4.26 -7.42 -7.46
CA ALA A 76 -2.98 -6.82 -7.13
C ALA A 76 -2.49 -5.82 -8.20
N LEU A 77 -2.82 -6.04 -9.48
CA LEU A 77 -2.44 -5.13 -10.57
C LEU A 77 -3.26 -3.84 -10.50
N ALA A 78 -4.56 -3.92 -10.21
CA ALA A 78 -5.41 -2.75 -10.01
C ALA A 78 -4.96 -1.91 -8.79
N VAL A 79 -4.61 -2.56 -7.69
CA VAL A 79 -4.03 -1.88 -6.51
C VAL A 79 -2.72 -1.20 -6.87
N HIS A 80 -1.79 -1.91 -7.52
CA HIS A 80 -0.50 -1.36 -7.95
C HIS A 80 -0.66 -0.13 -8.85
N ASP A 81 -1.52 -0.22 -9.85
CA ASP A 81 -1.77 0.84 -10.83
C ASP A 81 -2.42 2.08 -10.18
N ALA A 82 -3.41 1.90 -9.30
CA ALA A 82 -4.00 2.99 -8.52
C ALA A 82 -3.00 3.66 -7.58
N THR A 83 -2.21 2.88 -6.84
CA THR A 83 -1.17 3.42 -5.97
C THR A 83 -0.09 4.14 -6.77
N SER A 84 0.31 3.62 -7.93
CA SER A 84 1.31 4.27 -8.80
C SER A 84 0.84 5.64 -9.28
N ARG A 85 -0.39 5.74 -9.79
CA ARG A 85 -0.99 7.03 -10.18
C ARG A 85 -1.09 8.01 -9.01
N ALA A 86 -1.47 7.52 -7.83
CA ALA A 86 -1.54 8.34 -6.62
C ALA A 86 -0.16 8.88 -6.22
N LEU A 87 0.87 8.04 -6.30
CA LEU A 87 2.25 8.44 -6.05
C LEU A 87 2.72 9.49 -7.05
N ASP A 88 2.46 9.30 -8.34
CA ASP A 88 2.85 10.26 -9.38
C ASP A 88 2.15 11.61 -9.21
N ARG A 89 0.87 11.59 -8.87
CA ARG A 89 0.10 12.79 -8.51
C ARG A 89 0.72 13.52 -7.31
N ALA A 90 1.10 12.78 -6.26
CA ALA A 90 1.73 13.35 -5.07
C ALA A 90 3.11 13.95 -5.40
N ARG A 91 3.94 13.26 -6.20
CA ARG A 91 5.24 13.76 -6.69
C ARG A 91 5.11 15.03 -7.52
N ALA A 92 4.07 15.12 -8.34
CA ALA A 92 3.75 16.31 -9.13
C ALA A 92 3.27 17.51 -8.27
N GLY A 93 3.25 17.38 -6.94
CA GLY A 93 2.86 18.45 -6.02
C GLY A 93 1.36 18.70 -5.96
N ALA A 94 0.56 17.82 -6.54
CA ALA A 94 -0.87 18.04 -6.69
C ALA A 94 -1.67 17.70 -5.41
N GLY A 95 -0.96 17.27 -4.35
CA GLY A 95 -1.49 17.03 -3.00
C GLY A 95 -1.76 15.56 -2.72
N PRO A 96 -2.33 15.25 -1.54
CA PRO A 96 -2.53 13.87 -1.12
C PRO A 96 -3.72 13.21 -1.83
N SER A 97 -3.82 11.89 -1.65
CA SER A 97 -4.95 11.07 -2.10
C SER A 97 -5.08 9.80 -1.25
N VAL A 98 -6.24 9.16 -1.36
CA VAL A 98 -6.53 7.86 -0.75
C VAL A 98 -6.73 6.81 -1.84
N VAL A 99 -6.15 5.63 -1.65
CA VAL A 99 -6.46 4.41 -2.40
C VAL A 99 -7.07 3.43 -1.40
N GLU A 100 -8.31 3.00 -1.60
CA GLU A 100 -8.96 2.02 -0.72
C GLU A 100 -9.11 0.69 -1.49
N PRO A 101 -8.25 -0.30 -1.20
CA PRO A 101 -8.45 -1.67 -1.64
C PRO A 101 -9.66 -2.27 -0.92
N VAL A 102 -10.70 -2.60 -1.68
CA VAL A 102 -11.90 -3.24 -1.17
C VAL A 102 -11.70 -4.75 -1.18
N LEU A 103 -11.51 -5.32 0.01
CA LEU A 103 -11.35 -6.76 0.17
C LEU A 103 -12.70 -7.44 0.45
N PRO A 104 -12.87 -8.71 0.03
CA PRO A 104 -14.01 -9.51 0.45
C PRO A 104 -13.99 -9.72 1.97
N GLN A 105 -15.16 -10.08 2.51
CA GLN A 105 -15.32 -10.43 3.92
C GLN A 105 -14.28 -11.48 4.35
N PRO A 106 -13.76 -11.42 5.60
CA PRO A 106 -12.86 -12.43 6.12
C PRO A 106 -13.39 -13.86 5.88
N GLY A 107 -12.54 -14.74 5.36
CA GLY A 107 -12.91 -16.11 5.00
C GLY A 107 -13.47 -16.30 3.58
N ALA A 108 -13.93 -15.25 2.90
CA ALA A 108 -14.40 -15.33 1.51
C ALA A 108 -13.25 -15.19 0.48
N TRP A 109 -12.05 -14.82 0.93
CA TRP A 109 -10.87 -14.64 0.08
C TRP A 109 -10.39 -15.95 -0.57
N ALA A 110 -10.65 -17.12 0.03
CA ALA A 110 -10.20 -18.40 -0.55
C ALA A 110 -10.78 -18.67 -1.95
N GLY A 111 -11.99 -18.18 -2.24
CA GLY A 111 -12.62 -18.30 -3.56
C GLY A 111 -12.08 -17.31 -4.60
N ARG A 112 -11.31 -16.30 -4.15
CA ARG A 112 -10.63 -15.32 -4.99
C ARG A 112 -9.28 -14.97 -4.34
N ASP A 113 -8.40 -15.96 -4.23
CA ASP A 113 -7.08 -15.75 -3.64
C ASP A 113 -6.32 -14.70 -4.47
N PRO A 114 -5.84 -13.59 -3.87
CA PRO A 114 -5.13 -12.55 -4.61
C PRO A 114 -3.91 -13.06 -5.39
N LEU A 115 -3.23 -14.10 -4.89
CA LEU A 115 -2.08 -14.68 -5.60
C LEU A 115 -2.53 -15.45 -6.84
N LEU A 116 -3.58 -16.25 -6.73
CA LEU A 116 -4.14 -16.99 -7.88
C LEU A 116 -4.75 -16.04 -8.91
N VAL A 117 -5.42 -14.98 -8.46
CA VAL A 117 -5.96 -13.93 -9.33
C VAL A 117 -4.82 -13.21 -10.05
N CYS A 118 -3.74 -12.85 -9.35
CA CYS A 118 -2.58 -12.21 -9.96
C CYS A 118 -1.91 -13.13 -10.99
N GLU A 119 -1.71 -14.41 -10.67
CA GLU A 119 -1.19 -15.39 -11.62
C GLU A 119 -2.04 -15.47 -12.88
N GLN A 120 -3.37 -15.58 -12.74
CA GLN A 120 -4.29 -15.61 -13.87
C GLN A 120 -4.15 -14.36 -14.74
N LEU A 121 -4.13 -13.16 -14.13
CA LEU A 121 -3.99 -11.90 -14.85
C LEU A 121 -2.64 -11.79 -15.58
N LEU A 122 -1.55 -12.27 -14.97
CA LEU A 122 -0.23 -12.28 -15.61
C LEU A 122 -0.21 -13.21 -16.82
N ARG A 123 -0.83 -14.39 -16.73
CA ARG A 123 -0.96 -15.33 -17.85
C ARG A 123 -1.77 -14.74 -19.01
N GLU A 124 -2.79 -13.94 -18.71
CA GLU A 124 -3.60 -13.25 -19.73
C GLU A 124 -2.80 -12.22 -20.55
N THR A 125 -1.66 -11.73 -20.04
CA THR A 125 -0.80 -10.78 -20.79
C THR A 125 -0.06 -11.41 -21.97
N ALA A 126 -0.02 -12.74 -22.09
CA ALA A 126 0.76 -13.50 -23.07
C ALA A 126 2.28 -13.20 -23.07
N THR A 127 2.80 -12.57 -22.02
CA THR A 127 4.24 -12.30 -21.84
C THR A 127 4.86 -13.14 -20.74
N VAL A 128 4.06 -13.53 -19.76
CA VAL A 128 4.46 -14.37 -18.62
C VAL A 128 4.01 -15.81 -18.86
N HIS A 129 4.95 -16.75 -18.74
CA HIS A 129 4.77 -18.16 -19.07
C HIS A 129 5.11 -19.05 -17.86
N ASP A 130 4.88 -20.35 -17.94
CA ASP A 130 5.11 -21.29 -16.83
C ASP A 130 6.52 -21.24 -16.25
N ASP A 131 7.54 -21.02 -17.09
CA ASP A 131 8.94 -20.91 -16.66
C ASP A 131 9.16 -19.77 -15.66
N PHE A 132 8.42 -18.66 -15.79
CA PHE A 132 8.49 -17.56 -14.82
C PHE A 132 7.96 -17.99 -13.45
N PHE A 133 6.82 -18.70 -13.42
CA PHE A 133 6.22 -19.15 -12.17
C PHE A 133 7.07 -20.23 -11.50
N ALA A 134 7.69 -21.10 -12.30
CA ALA A 134 8.65 -22.08 -11.79
C ALA A 134 9.88 -21.40 -11.18
N ASP A 135 10.49 -20.42 -11.85
CA ASP A 135 11.63 -19.66 -11.35
C ASP A 135 11.30 -18.87 -10.06
N VAL A 136 10.10 -18.28 -9.99
CA VAL A 136 9.61 -17.62 -8.77
C VAL A 136 9.46 -18.63 -7.62
N ALA A 137 8.88 -19.80 -7.88
CA ALA A 137 8.73 -20.84 -6.86
C ALA A 137 10.09 -21.32 -6.33
N ASP A 138 11.02 -21.65 -7.23
CA ASP A 138 12.38 -22.06 -6.87
C ASP A 138 13.10 -20.98 -6.05
N THR A 139 12.97 -19.71 -6.47
CA THR A 139 13.55 -18.56 -5.75
C THR A 139 12.97 -18.41 -4.34
N VAL A 140 11.65 -18.58 -4.20
CA VAL A 140 10.97 -18.50 -2.90
C VAL A 140 11.40 -19.63 -1.97
N ASP A 141 11.55 -20.86 -2.47
CA ASP A 141 12.01 -22.00 -1.67
C ASP A 141 13.44 -21.79 -1.17
N VAL A 142 14.35 -21.35 -2.04
CA VAL A 142 15.73 -21.01 -1.66
C VAL A 142 15.77 -19.90 -0.60
N LEU A 143 14.96 -18.84 -0.79
CA LEU A 143 14.87 -17.74 0.16
C LEU A 143 14.30 -18.21 1.51
N ALA A 144 13.26 -19.05 1.48
CA ALA A 144 12.62 -19.59 2.67
C ALA A 144 13.61 -20.44 3.47
N GLU A 145 14.34 -21.36 2.82
CA GLU A 145 15.38 -22.15 3.47
C GLU A 145 16.45 -21.28 4.13
N ALA A 146 16.95 -20.27 3.42
CA ALA A 146 17.95 -19.35 3.95
C ALA A 146 17.45 -18.56 5.17
N VAL A 147 16.21 -18.07 5.12
CA VAL A 147 15.57 -17.36 6.24
C VAL A 147 15.38 -18.30 7.42
N PHE A 148 14.86 -19.51 7.20
CA PHE A 148 14.64 -20.48 8.29
C PHE A 148 15.95 -20.93 8.94
N ALA A 149 17.00 -21.18 8.15
CA ALA A 149 18.32 -21.49 8.67
C ALA A 149 18.84 -20.37 9.56
N ARG A 150 18.75 -19.11 9.10
CA ARG A 150 19.15 -17.94 9.90
C ARG A 150 18.34 -17.83 11.19
N VAL A 151 17.02 -17.92 11.14
CA VAL A 151 16.16 -17.81 12.34
C VAL A 151 16.50 -18.90 13.36
N ARG A 152 16.76 -20.13 12.91
CA ARG A 152 17.16 -21.25 13.79
C ARG A 152 18.51 -21.02 14.46
N THR A 153 19.46 -20.35 13.80
CA THR A 153 20.77 -20.03 14.38
C THR A 153 20.80 -18.75 15.22
N THR A 154 19.74 -17.92 15.15
CA THR A 154 19.68 -16.60 15.84
C THR A 154 18.76 -16.61 17.07
N ARG A 155 18.07 -17.73 17.36
CA ARG A 155 17.39 -17.91 18.65
C ARG A 155 18.44 -18.25 19.73
N PRO A 156 18.46 -17.55 20.87
CA PRO A 156 19.24 -17.97 22.03
C PRO A 156 18.74 -19.30 22.59
#